data_AF-A0A345BF11-F1
#
_entry.id   AF-A0A345BF11-F1
#
_cell.length_a   1.000
_cell.length_b   1.000
_cell.length_c   1.000
_cell.angle_alpha   90.00
_cell.angle_beta   90.00
_cell.angle_gamma   90.00
#
_symmetry.space_group_name_H-M   'P 1'
#
loop_
_entity.id
_entity.type
_entity.pdbx_description
1 polymer ?
#
loop_
_entity_poly.entity_id
_entity_poly.type
_entity_poly.pdbx_seq_one_letter_code
_entity_poly.pdbx_strand_id
1 'polypeptide(L)' 'MDKKTGKWNGMMEKVMDGRADFAITDLTITAARQKAVDFTSPFMNLGITILYKKPTKQPPDLFSFISPFSLE' A
#
# COMPACT_ATOMS: atom_id res chain seq x y z
N MET A 1 -15.79 6.59 2.33
CA MET A 1 -17.02 7.21 2.82
C MET A 1 -16.72 7.94 4.11
N ASP A 2 -16.99 9.23 4.13
CA ASP A 2 -16.89 10.03 5.35
C ASP A 2 -17.90 9.50 6.38
N LYS A 3 -17.42 9.23 7.60
CA LYS A 3 -18.25 8.58 8.64
C LYS A 3 -19.32 9.50 9.23
N LYS A 4 -19.16 10.83 9.10
CA LYS A 4 -20.10 11.81 9.65
C LYS A 4 -21.22 12.14 8.67
N THR A 5 -20.87 12.28 7.40
CA THR A 5 -21.78 12.73 6.34
C THR A 5 -22.30 11.59 5.47
N GLY A 6 -21.68 10.40 5.52
CA GLY A 6 -22.03 9.27 4.66
C GLY A 6 -21.64 9.46 3.19
N LYS A 7 -20.93 10.54 2.84
CA LYS A 7 -20.59 10.85 1.45
C LYS A 7 -19.29 10.20 1.01
N TRP A 8 -19.22 9.83 -0.27
CA TRP A 8 -17.97 9.46 -0.93
C TRP A 8 -17.20 10.71 -1.37
N ASN A 9 -15.90 10.55 -1.62
CA ASN A 9 -15.04 11.62 -2.11
C ASN A 9 -14.10 11.10 -3.20
N GLY A 10 -13.40 12.03 -3.87
CA GLY A 10 -12.36 11.69 -4.84
C GLY A 10 -12.91 10.97 -6.06
N MET A 11 -12.26 9.89 -6.49
CA MET A 11 -12.69 9.14 -7.68
C MET A 11 -14.02 8.41 -7.49
N MET A 12 -14.31 7.94 -6.28
CA MET A 12 -15.59 7.29 -5.98
C MET A 12 -16.76 8.25 -6.18
N GLU A 13 -16.67 9.47 -5.62
CA GLU A 13 -17.69 10.51 -5.78
C GLU A 13 -17.89 10.89 -7.25
N LYS A 14 -16.80 11.13 -7.98
CA LYS A 14 -16.90 11.55 -9.38
C LYS A 14 -17.60 10.53 -10.26
N VAL A 15 -17.35 9.24 -10.05
CA VAL A 15 -18.02 8.16 -10.79
C VAL A 15 -19.49 8.06 -10.37
N MET A 16 -19.78 8.11 -9.07
CA MET A 16 -21.16 8.00 -8.56
C MET A 16 -22.04 9.19 -8.97
N ASP A 17 -21.48 10.40 -9.01
CA ASP A 17 -22.19 11.62 -9.40
C ASP A 17 -22.29 11.78 -10.93
N GLY A 18 -21.79 10.82 -11.72
CA GLY A 18 -21.77 10.89 -13.19
C GLY A 18 -20.86 11.99 -13.75
N ARG A 19 -19.93 12.51 -12.92
CA ARG A 19 -18.91 13.50 -13.33
C ARG A 19 -17.73 12.85 -14.04
N ALA A 20 -17.64 11.52 -13.97
CA ALA A 20 -16.74 10.67 -14.74
C ALA A 20 -17.48 9.37 -15.07
N ASP A 21 -17.28 8.84 -16.29
CA ASP A 21 -17.96 7.62 -16.73
C ASP A 21 -17.34 6.35 -16.12
N PHE A 22 -16.02 6.36 -15.96
CA PHE A 22 -15.26 5.27 -15.33
C PHE A 22 -13.96 5.80 -14.72
N ALA A 23 -13.33 5.01 -13.84
CA ALA A 23 -12.07 5.35 -13.19
C ALA A 23 -10.99 4.29 -13.46
N ILE A 24 -9.89 4.70 -14.10
CA ILE A 24 -8.67 3.88 -14.25
C ILE A 24 -7.62 4.45 -13.30
N THR A 25 -7.35 3.75 -12.19
CA THR A 25 -6.41 4.20 -11.15
C THR A 25 -6.07 3.06 -10.19
N ASP A 26 -5.13 3.31 -9.27
CA ASP A 26 -4.76 2.41 -8.18
C ASP A 26 -5.84 2.40 -7.08
N LEU A 27 -6.99 1.80 -7.40
CA LEU A 27 -8.13 1.72 -6.50
C LEU A 27 -8.27 0.31 -5.92
N THR A 28 -7.91 0.16 -4.65
CA THR A 28 -8.10 -1.11 -3.94
C THR A 28 -9.58 -1.47 -3.84
N ILE A 29 -9.93 -2.69 -4.25
CA ILE A 29 -11.25 -3.27 -4.11
C ILE A 29 -11.50 -3.56 -2.62
N THR A 30 -12.50 -2.93 -2.03
CA THR A 30 -12.93 -3.19 -0.64
C THR A 30 -14.43 -3.44 -0.60
N ALA A 31 -14.90 -4.20 0.40
CA ALA A 31 -16.32 -4.53 0.54
C ALA A 31 -17.23 -3.29 0.59
N ALA A 32 -16.77 -2.18 1.19
CA ALA A 32 -17.52 -0.94 1.22
C ALA A 32 -17.61 -0.26 -0.15
N ARG A 33 -16.55 -0.31 -0.96
CA ARG A 33 -16.52 0.28 -2.31
C ARG A 33 -17.33 -0.55 -3.30
N GLN A 34 -17.24 -1.88 -3.23
CA GLN A 34 -18.01 -2.80 -4.08
C GLN A 34 -19.53 -2.69 -3.87
N LYS A 35 -19.99 -2.19 -2.72
CA LYS A 35 -21.42 -1.90 -2.48
C LYS A 35 -21.89 -0.62 -3.16
N ALA A 36 -20.98 0.25 -3.58
CA ALA A 36 -21.29 1.58 -4.09
C ALA A 36 -21.05 1.72 -5.60
N VAL A 37 -20.09 0.97 -6.16
CA VAL A 37 -19.75 0.95 -7.59
C VAL A 37 -19.38 -0.48 -8.00
N ASP A 38 -19.54 -0.76 -9.29
CA ASP A 38 -19.08 -2.00 -9.90
C ASP A 38 -17.58 -1.92 -10.23
N PHE A 39 -16.91 -3.06 -10.13
CA PHE A 39 -15.49 -3.22 -10.47
C PHE A 39 -15.33 -4.27 -11.57
N THR A 40 -14.30 -4.12 -12.39
CA THR A 40 -13.83 -5.19 -13.27
C THR A 40 -13.14 -6.30 -12.48
N SER A 41 -12.79 -7.39 -13.16
CA SER A 41 -11.82 -8.35 -12.63
C SER A 41 -10.51 -7.63 -12.24
N PRO A 42 -9.89 -7.97 -11.10
CA PRO A 42 -8.61 -7.38 -10.71
C PRO A 42 -7.54 -7.65 -11.77
N PHE A 43 -6.73 -6.63 -12.11
CA PHE A 43 -5.62 -6.77 -13.06
C PHE A 43 -4.25 -6.93 -12.37
N MET A 44 -4.17 -6.65 -11.07
CA MET A 44 -2.94 -6.73 -10.27
C MET A 44 -3.26 -7.19 -8.85
N ASN A 45 -2.47 -8.15 -8.35
CA ASN A 45 -2.53 -8.61 -6.97
C ASN A 45 -1.44 -7.91 -6.15
N LEU A 46 -1.82 -7.27 -5.05
CA LEU A 46 -0.92 -6.60 -4.11
C LEU A 46 -1.28 -6.98 -2.67
N GLY A 47 -0.33 -6.79 -1.76
CA GLY A 47 -0.50 -7.03 -0.33
C GLY A 47 0.19 -5.95 0.52
N ILE A 48 -0.08 -5.99 1.83
CA ILE A 48 0.59 -5.11 2.79
C ILE A 48 2.05 -5.56 2.93
N THR A 49 2.99 -4.63 2.79
CA THR A 49 4.43 -4.90 2.95
C THR A 49 5.07 -3.87 3.88
N ILE A 50 6.21 -4.24 4.47
CA ILE A 50 6.98 -3.36 5.35
C ILE A 50 8.09 -2.71 4.53
N LEU A 51 8.06 -1.39 4.41
CA LEU A 51 9.19 -0.63 3.89
C LEU A 51 10.21 -0.41 5.02
N TYR A 52 11.46 -0.83 4.81
CA TYR A 52 12.55 -0.60 5.73
C TYR A 52 13.77 -0.04 5.02
N LYS A 53 14.59 0.73 5.74
CA LYS A 53 15.84 1.25 5.21
C LYS A 53 16.85 0.11 5.11
N LYS A 54 17.44 -0.07 3.92
CA LYS A 54 18.55 -1.02 3.74
C LYS A 54 19.66 -0.73 4.76
N PRO A 55 20.15 -1.74 5.52
CA PRO A 55 21.26 -1.55 6.42
C PRO A 55 22.48 -1.04 5.65
N THR A 56 23.06 0.06 6.12
CA THR A 56 24.38 0.48 5.67
C THR A 56 25.41 -0.47 6.27
N LYS A 57 26.34 -0.98 5.45
CA LYS A 57 27.48 -1.75 5.98
C LYS A 57 28.17 -0.86 7.01
N GLN A 58 28.18 -1.29 8.27
CA GLN A 58 29.05 -0.67 9.25
C GLN A 58 30.49 -0.87 8.77
N PRO A 59 31.38 0.14 8.92
CA PRO A 59 32.79 -0.11 8.73
C PRO A 59 33.19 -1.33 9.58
N PRO A 60 34.06 -2.22 9.07
CA PRO A 60 34.52 -3.36 9.85
C PRO A 60 35.07 -2.87 11.18
N ASP A 61 34.73 -3.58 12.26
CA ASP A 61 35.33 -3.31 13.56
C ASP A 61 36.85 -3.42 13.44
N LEU A 62 37.59 -2.57 14.16
CA LEU A 62 39.05 -2.55 14.12
C LEU A 62 39.62 -3.93 14.47
N PHE A 63 38.90 -4.70 15.28
CA PHE A 63 39.26 -6.04 15.70
C PHE A 63 38.49 -7.15 14.96
N SER A 64 37.87 -6.90 13.80
CA SER A 64 37.12 -7.96 13.07
C SER A 64 37.97 -9.19 12.70
N PHE A 65 39.29 -9.08 12.74
CA PHE A 65 40.22 -10.20 12.58
C PHE A 65 40.24 -11.17 13.77
N ILE A 66 39.78 -10.78 14.97
CA ILE A 66 39.67 -11.66 16.13
C ILE A 66 38.34 -12.43 16.15
N SER A 67 37.36 -12.05 15.33
CA SER A 67 36.04 -12.70 15.29
C SER A 67 36.06 -14.21 15.04
N PRO A 68 37.01 -14.79 14.27
CA PRO A 68 37.15 -16.25 14.18
C PRO A 68 37.67 -16.94 15.46
N PHE A 69 38.17 -16.16 16.43
CA PHE A 69 38.74 -16.64 17.70
C PHE A 69 37.97 -16.13 18.93
N SER A 70 36.89 -15.37 18.76
CA SER A 70 36.04 -14.95 19.88
C SER A 70 35.31 -16.17 20.42
N LEU A 71 35.40 -16.38 21.74
CA LEU A 71 34.53 -17.30 22.45
C LEU A 71 33.09 -16.78 22.31
N GLU A 72 32.13 -17.68 22.05
CA GLU A 72 30.69 -17.36 22.09
C GLU A 72 30.30 -16.62 23.38
#